data_AF-A0A6I8QHB3-F1
#
_entry.id   AF-A0A6I8QHB3-F1
#
_cell.length_a   1.000
_cell.length_b   1.000
_cell.length_c   1.000
_cell.angle_alpha   90.00
_cell.angle_beta   90.00
_cell.angle_gamma   90.00
#
_symmetry.space_group_name_H-M   'P 1'
#
loop_
_entity.id
_entity.type
_entity.pdbx_description
1 polymer ?
#
loop_
_entity_poly.entity_id
_entity_poly.type
_entity_poly.pdbx_seq_one_letter_code
_entity_poly.pdbx_strand_id
1 'polypeptide(L)'
;MRFAKQSANGKTPNFLHSNSTSHTWPFSAVAELIDNAYDPDVNAKQIWIDQTDFKGNICLTFTDNGNGMNQDKLYKMLSFGFSDKVAVRGHAPIGLYGNGFKSGSMRLGKDAIVFTKNESGMHVGMLSQTYLEKINAENILVPIISFNEQNILKCKHYVMCIFT
;
A
#
# COMPACT_ATOMS: atom_id res chain seq x y z
N MET A 1 -8.40 -5.44 -15.67
CA MET A 1 -7.19 -5.56 -14.81
C MET A 1 -6.00 -5.08 -15.61
N ARG A 2 -5.21 -4.14 -15.08
CA ARG A 2 -3.97 -3.68 -15.72
C ARG A 2 -2.78 -4.16 -14.88
N PHE A 3 -1.78 -4.74 -15.53
CA PHE A 3 -0.50 -5.04 -14.88
C PHE A 3 0.42 -3.87 -15.17
N ALA A 4 0.84 -3.15 -14.14
CA ALA A 4 1.86 -2.15 -14.30
C ALA A 4 3.21 -2.76 -13.92
N LYS A 5 4.16 -2.74 -14.85
CA LYS A 5 5.54 -3.14 -14.60
C LYS A 5 6.22 -1.97 -13.91
N GLN A 6 6.84 -2.21 -12.75
CA GLN A 6 7.59 -1.14 -12.10
C GLN A 6 8.80 -0.75 -12.97
N SER A 7 8.89 0.54 -13.32
CA SER A 7 10.06 1.09 -14.01
C SER A 7 11.16 1.31 -12.98
N ALA A 8 11.98 0.29 -12.75
CA ALA A 8 13.29 0.47 -12.13
C ALA A 8 14.22 -0.61 -12.65
N ASN A 9 15.29 -0.20 -13.33
CA ASN A 9 16.41 -1.03 -13.74
C ASN A 9 16.79 -2.02 -12.61
N GLY A 10 16.54 -3.31 -12.82
CA GLY A 10 17.18 -4.39 -12.05
C GLY A 10 16.57 -4.80 -10.70
N LYS A 11 15.34 -4.40 -10.34
CA LYS A 11 14.72 -4.91 -9.09
C LYS A 11 14.00 -6.24 -9.32
N THR A 12 14.60 -7.33 -8.80
CA THR A 12 14.01 -8.68 -8.78
C THR A 12 12.98 -8.83 -7.65
N PRO A 13 12.05 -9.81 -7.70
CA PRO A 13 11.11 -10.06 -6.60
C PRO A 13 11.78 -10.23 -5.22
N ASN A 14 12.98 -10.80 -5.18
CA ASN A 14 13.76 -10.95 -3.93
C ASN A 14 14.06 -9.60 -3.25
N PHE A 15 14.06 -8.50 -4.00
CA PHE A 15 14.21 -7.17 -3.44
C PHE A 15 13.09 -6.82 -2.44
N LEU A 16 11.87 -7.35 -2.59
CA LEU A 16 10.79 -7.11 -1.64
C LEU A 16 11.13 -7.64 -0.24
N HIS A 17 11.73 -8.83 -0.17
CA HIS A 17 12.21 -9.41 1.08
C HIS A 17 13.41 -8.63 1.62
N SER A 18 14.43 -8.37 0.79
CA SER A 18 15.61 -7.60 1.23
C SER A 18 15.21 -6.22 1.77
N ASN A 19 14.27 -5.54 1.13
CA ASN A 19 13.78 -4.23 1.55
C ASN A 19 13.00 -4.28 2.88
N SER A 20 12.42 -5.41 3.27
CA SER A 20 11.72 -5.53 4.56
C SER A 20 12.67 -5.70 5.75
N THR A 21 13.91 -6.13 5.51
CA THR A 21 14.93 -6.30 6.56
C THR A 21 15.42 -4.99 7.17
N SER A 22 15.03 -3.83 6.63
CA SER A 22 15.23 -2.53 7.27
C SER A 22 14.53 -2.41 8.63
N HIS A 23 13.46 -3.18 8.83
CA HIS A 23 12.70 -3.21 10.07
C HIS A 23 13.14 -4.38 10.96
N THR A 24 13.90 -4.07 12.01
CA THR A 24 14.29 -5.06 13.03
C THR A 24 13.12 -5.44 13.94
N TRP A 25 12.16 -4.52 14.15
CA TRP A 25 10.99 -4.71 15.01
C TRP A 25 9.68 -4.64 14.20
N PRO A 26 8.73 -5.58 14.38
CA PRO A 26 7.44 -5.54 13.67
C PRO A 26 6.66 -4.24 13.91
N PHE A 27 6.73 -3.65 15.10
CA PHE A 27 6.04 -2.38 15.38
C PHE A 27 6.61 -1.19 14.62
N SER A 28 7.88 -1.22 14.21
CA SER A 28 8.41 -0.19 13.31
C SER A 28 7.78 -0.27 11.91
N ALA A 29 7.44 -1.47 11.45
CA ALA A 29 6.70 -1.67 10.21
C ALA A 29 5.23 -1.25 10.34
N VAL A 30 4.61 -1.46 11.51
CA VAL A 30 3.26 -0.94 11.82
C VAL A 30 3.26 0.59 11.82
N ALA A 31 4.27 1.22 12.41
CA ALA A 31 4.39 2.68 12.48
C ALA A 31 4.42 3.33 11.08
N GLU A 32 5.17 2.77 10.13
CA GLU A 32 5.20 3.25 8.74
C GLU A 32 3.80 3.30 8.09
N LEU A 33 2.92 2.37 8.45
CA LEU A 33 1.56 2.29 7.90
C LEU A 33 0.64 3.33 8.56
N ILE A 34 0.83 3.56 9.86
CA ILE A 34 0.15 4.63 10.60
C ILE A 34 0.57 6.00 10.07
N ASP A 35 1.88 6.21 9.84
CA ASP A 35 2.43 7.46 9.31
C ASP A 35 1.82 7.81 7.95
N ASN A 36 1.60 6.82 7.09
CA ASN A 36 0.93 7.02 5.80
C ASN A 36 -0.51 7.51 5.93
N ALA A 37 -1.26 7.03 6.93
CA ALA A 37 -2.63 7.50 7.18
C ALA A 37 -2.65 8.91 7.79
N TYR A 38 -1.68 9.19 8.66
CA TYR A 38 -1.52 10.48 9.32
C TYR A 38 -1.09 11.59 8.36
N ASP A 39 -0.23 11.27 7.39
CA ASP A 39 0.38 12.24 6.48
C ASP A 39 -0.64 13.17 5.79
N PRO A 40 -0.29 14.45 5.56
CA PRO A 40 -1.23 15.50 5.17
C PRO A 40 -2.00 15.23 3.87
N ASP A 41 -1.46 14.41 2.98
CA ASP A 41 -2.10 14.05 1.72
C ASP A 41 -3.23 13.01 1.93
N VAL A 42 -3.13 12.16 2.95
CA VAL A 42 -4.19 11.24 3.37
C VAL A 42 -5.08 11.89 4.43
N ASN A 43 -4.49 12.50 5.46
CA ASN A 43 -5.13 13.29 6.51
C ASN A 43 -6.30 12.54 7.17
N ALA A 44 -6.09 11.25 7.45
CA ALA A 44 -7.07 10.45 8.16
C ALA A 44 -7.31 11.02 9.57
N LYS A 45 -8.56 10.95 10.03
CA LYS A 45 -8.92 11.28 11.42
C LYS A 45 -8.84 10.08 12.33
N GLN A 46 -9.03 8.90 11.75
CA GLN A 46 -9.02 7.64 12.46
C GLN A 46 -8.33 6.59 11.58
N ILE A 47 -7.60 5.71 12.26
CA ILE A 47 -7.09 4.47 11.71
C ILE A 47 -7.55 3.32 12.62
N TRP A 48 -8.00 2.24 12.01
CA TRP A 48 -8.38 0.99 12.68
C TRP A 48 -7.40 -0.08 12.27
N ILE A 49 -6.80 -0.74 13.27
CA ILE A 49 -5.88 -1.85 13.08
C ILE A 49 -6.54 -3.06 13.69
N ASP A 50 -6.74 -4.10 12.88
CA ASP A 50 -7.44 -5.31 13.31
C ASP A 50 -6.78 -6.57 12.75
N GLN A 51 -7.16 -7.71 13.28
CA GLN A 51 -6.83 -9.03 12.77
C GLN A 51 -8.11 -9.73 12.35
N THR A 52 -8.14 -10.24 11.12
CA THR A 52 -9.27 -11.02 10.59
C THR A 52 -8.81 -12.35 10.03
N ASP A 53 -9.75 -13.30 9.89
CA ASP A 53 -9.55 -14.50 9.10
C ASP A 53 -10.16 -14.29 7.71
N PHE A 54 -9.37 -14.52 6.67
CA PHE A 54 -9.86 -14.53 5.31
C PHE A 54 -9.48 -15.83 4.62
N LYS A 55 -10.49 -16.68 4.41
CA LYS A 55 -10.34 -18.00 3.78
C LYS A 55 -9.33 -18.88 4.51
N GLY A 56 -9.31 -18.86 5.85
CA GLY A 56 -8.38 -19.62 6.67
C GLY A 56 -6.97 -19.04 6.74
N ASN A 57 -6.77 -17.79 6.29
CA ASN A 57 -5.51 -17.07 6.43
C ASN A 57 -5.69 -15.91 7.39
N ILE A 58 -4.76 -15.77 8.34
CA ILE A 58 -4.70 -14.60 9.22
C ILE A 58 -4.33 -13.38 8.36
N CYS A 59 -5.10 -12.32 8.52
CA CYS A 59 -4.89 -11.07 7.82
C CYS A 59 -4.89 -9.91 8.81
N LEU A 60 -3.83 -9.10 8.77
CA LEU A 60 -3.78 -7.81 9.46
C LEU A 60 -4.40 -6.75 8.57
N THR A 61 -5.36 -6.00 9.11
CA THR A 61 -6.02 -4.93 8.39
C THR A 61 -5.65 -3.57 8.94
N PHE A 62 -5.41 -2.62 8.04
CA PHE A 62 -5.19 -1.21 8.34
C PHE A 62 -6.22 -0.42 7.55
N THR A 63 -7.19 0.14 8.26
CA THR A 63 -8.28 0.90 7.64
C THR A 63 -8.22 2.34 8.09
N ASP A 64 -8.27 3.30 7.18
CA ASP A 64 -8.35 4.72 7.51
C ASP A 64 -9.48 5.42 6.75
N ASN A 65 -9.92 6.55 7.29
CA ASN A 65 -10.97 7.40 6.71
C ASN A 65 -10.41 8.65 6.02
N GLY A 66 -9.18 8.58 5.54
CA GLY A 66 -8.52 9.67 4.84
C GLY A 66 -9.03 9.89 3.42
N ASN A 67 -8.29 10.70 2.67
CA ASN A 67 -8.67 11.14 1.33
C ASN A 67 -8.63 10.04 0.26
N GLY A 68 -7.96 8.92 0.55
CA GLY A 68 -7.68 7.87 -0.41
C GLY A 68 -6.73 8.32 -1.53
N MET A 69 -6.69 7.50 -2.58
CA MET A 69 -5.81 7.64 -3.74
C MET A 69 -6.55 7.36 -5.03
N ASN A 70 -6.18 8.07 -6.10
CA ASN A 70 -6.55 7.73 -7.46
C ASN A 70 -5.64 6.59 -7.99
N GLN A 71 -5.90 6.11 -9.20
CA GLN A 71 -5.14 5.03 -9.82
C GLN A 71 -3.63 5.33 -9.91
N ASP A 72 -3.25 6.55 -10.32
CA ASP A 72 -1.83 6.94 -10.49
C ASP A 72 -1.10 6.99 -9.14
N LYS A 73 -1.72 7.60 -8.13
CA LYS A 73 -1.17 7.68 -6.78
C LYS A 73 -1.04 6.30 -6.15
N LEU A 74 -2.01 5.40 -6.35
CA LEU A 74 -1.87 3.99 -5.94
C LEU A 74 -0.71 3.29 -6.64
N TYR A 75 -0.56 3.50 -7.96
CA TYR A 75 0.57 2.93 -8.70
C TYR A 75 1.93 3.43 -8.17
N LYS A 76 2.07 4.75 -7.93
CA LYS A 76 3.26 5.33 -7.30
C LYS A 76 3.49 4.80 -5.88
N MET A 77 2.42 4.65 -5.09
CA MET A 77 2.48 4.10 -3.74
C MET A 77 2.97 2.65 -3.72
N LEU A 78 2.67 1.85 -4.74
CA LEU A 78 3.20 0.49 -4.89
C LEU A 78 4.58 0.46 -5.58
N SER A 79 4.98 1.53 -6.26
CA SER A 79 6.23 1.62 -7.01
C SER A 79 7.41 2.18 -6.20
N PHE A 80 8.61 1.64 -6.38
CA PHE A 80 9.80 2.16 -5.70
C PHE A 80 10.27 3.50 -6.27
N GLY A 81 10.76 4.39 -5.40
CA GLY A 81 11.42 5.64 -5.81
C GLY A 81 10.49 6.83 -6.09
N PHE A 82 9.20 6.73 -5.77
CA PHE A 82 8.25 7.83 -5.90
C PHE A 82 7.85 8.35 -4.51
N SER A 83 8.10 9.64 -4.27
CA SER A 83 7.59 10.38 -3.12
C SER A 83 7.36 11.83 -3.52
N ASP A 84 6.08 12.21 -3.68
CA ASP A 84 5.65 13.57 -4.00
C ASP A 84 5.07 14.27 -2.74
N LYS A 85 5.40 13.77 -1.54
CA LYS A 85 4.83 14.28 -0.27
C LYS A 85 5.41 15.65 0.06
N VAL A 86 4.52 16.63 0.21
CA VAL A 86 4.85 18.02 0.55
C VAL A 86 4.04 18.47 1.76
N ALA A 87 4.55 19.48 2.49
CA ALA A 87 3.83 20.05 3.60
C ALA A 87 2.54 20.74 3.12
N VAL A 88 1.42 20.47 3.80
CA VAL A 88 0.12 21.10 3.50
C VAL A 88 -0.35 21.83 4.74
N ARG A 89 -0.60 23.15 4.62
CA ARG A 89 -1.10 24.00 5.73
C ARG A 89 -0.26 23.90 7.01
N GLY A 90 1.07 23.83 6.87
CA GLY A 90 2.00 23.71 8.01
C GLY A 90 2.10 22.32 8.63
N HIS A 91 1.35 21.33 8.13
CA HIS A 91 1.50 19.93 8.51
C HIS A 91 2.56 19.27 7.60
N ALA A 92 3.71 18.94 8.17
CA ALA A 92 4.80 18.28 7.47
C ALA A 92 4.55 16.75 7.38
N PRO A 93 4.80 16.12 6.23
CA PRO A 93 4.72 14.67 6.12
C PRO A 93 5.88 14.00 6.85
N ILE A 94 5.60 12.86 7.47
CA ILE A 94 6.57 11.94 8.05
C ILE A 94 7.20 11.09 6.94
N GLY A 95 6.39 10.60 5.99
CA GLY A 95 6.86 9.77 4.89
C GLY A 95 7.62 10.56 3.84
N LEU A 96 8.96 10.47 3.81
CA LEU A 96 9.79 11.20 2.84
C LEU A 96 10.33 10.32 1.71
N TYR A 97 10.56 9.03 1.99
CA TYR A 97 11.36 8.16 1.11
C TYR A 97 10.57 7.35 0.10
N GLY A 98 9.23 7.35 0.20
CA GLY A 98 8.37 6.55 -0.68
C GLY A 98 8.57 5.04 -0.52
N ASN A 99 9.17 4.58 0.60
CA ASN A 99 9.48 3.17 0.85
C ASN A 99 8.67 2.52 1.99
N GLY A 100 8.16 3.32 2.93
CA GLY A 100 7.55 2.85 4.18
C GLY A 100 6.47 1.79 4.01
N PHE A 101 5.55 1.99 3.06
CA PHE A 101 4.54 0.98 2.74
C PHE A 101 5.17 -0.35 2.29
N LYS A 102 6.17 -0.31 1.40
CA LYS A 102 6.76 -1.52 0.82
C LYS A 102 7.57 -2.28 1.86
N SER A 103 8.44 -1.60 2.58
CA SER A 103 9.26 -2.23 3.63
C SER A 103 8.39 -2.71 4.79
N GLY A 104 7.41 -1.90 5.21
CA GLY A 104 6.51 -2.21 6.33
C GLY A 104 5.58 -3.39 6.01
N SER A 105 4.87 -3.35 4.87
CA SER A 105 3.96 -4.44 4.50
C SER A 105 4.71 -5.77 4.29
N MET A 106 5.84 -5.77 3.59
CA MET A 106 6.66 -6.96 3.35
C MET A 106 7.39 -7.46 4.61
N ARG A 107 7.43 -6.65 5.69
CA ARG A 107 7.93 -7.08 7.01
C ARG A 107 6.86 -7.83 7.81
N LEU A 108 5.61 -7.44 7.64
CA LEU A 108 4.46 -7.96 8.37
C LEU A 108 3.84 -9.21 7.71
N GLY A 109 3.95 -9.34 6.39
CA GLY A 109 3.45 -10.50 5.66
C GLY A 109 4.04 -10.62 4.26
N LYS A 110 3.76 -11.75 3.58
CA LYS A 110 4.26 -11.99 2.22
C LYS A 110 3.49 -11.22 1.16
N ASP A 111 2.21 -10.97 1.42
CA ASP A 111 1.28 -10.42 0.45
C ASP A 111 0.47 -9.27 1.04
N ALA A 112 0.34 -8.19 0.28
CA ALA A 112 -0.47 -7.03 0.64
C ALA A 112 -1.43 -6.66 -0.49
N ILE A 113 -2.70 -6.43 -0.13
CA ILE A 113 -3.73 -5.91 -1.02
C ILE A 113 -4.19 -4.57 -0.46
N VAL A 114 -4.22 -3.57 -1.33
CA VAL A 114 -4.65 -2.22 -1.00
C VAL A 114 -5.94 -1.93 -1.74
N PHE A 115 -6.98 -1.60 -0.98
CA PHE A 115 -8.22 -1.02 -1.45
C PHE A 115 -8.19 0.47 -1.11
N THR A 116 -8.49 1.31 -2.07
CA THR A 116 -8.51 2.76 -1.86
C THR A 116 -9.66 3.36 -2.64
N LYS A 117 -10.25 4.41 -2.08
CA LYS A 117 -11.36 5.10 -2.70
C LYS A 117 -11.25 6.60 -2.52
N ASN A 118 -11.50 7.33 -3.61
CA ASN A 118 -11.64 8.78 -3.62
C ASN A 118 -12.68 9.21 -4.67
N GLU A 119 -12.68 10.49 -5.01
CA GLU A 119 -13.59 11.08 -6.01
C GLU A 119 -13.38 10.56 -7.44
N SER A 120 -12.19 9.99 -7.75
CA SER A 120 -11.94 9.37 -9.06
C SER A 120 -12.45 7.93 -9.18
N GLY A 121 -12.84 7.30 -8.07
CA GLY A 121 -13.38 5.95 -8.05
C GLY A 121 -12.77 5.07 -6.97
N MET A 122 -12.92 3.76 -7.15
CA MET A 122 -12.31 2.73 -6.30
C MET A 122 -11.18 2.05 -7.04
N HIS A 123 -10.05 1.87 -6.37
CA HIS A 123 -8.87 1.22 -6.95
C HIS A 123 -8.37 0.12 -6.01
N VAL A 124 -7.91 -0.97 -6.60
CA VAL A 124 -7.34 -2.10 -5.88
C VAL A 124 -5.96 -2.37 -6.45
N GLY A 125 -4.96 -2.51 -5.59
CA GLY A 125 -3.59 -2.79 -5.96
C GLY A 125 -3.01 -3.91 -5.12
N MET A 126 -2.11 -4.70 -5.69
CA MET A 126 -1.49 -5.84 -5.00
C MET A 126 0.03 -5.77 -5.08
N LEU A 127 0.69 -6.01 -3.95
CA LEU A 127 2.12 -6.26 -3.83
C LEU A 127 2.32 -7.59 -3.13
N SER A 128 2.73 -8.62 -3.87
CA SER A 128 2.67 -10.01 -3.39
C SER A 128 3.91 -10.78 -3.81
N GLN A 129 4.67 -11.28 -2.82
CA GLN A 129 5.80 -12.18 -3.05
C GLN A 129 5.30 -13.51 -3.60
N THR A 130 4.21 -14.05 -3.02
CA THR A 130 3.61 -15.32 -3.44
C THR A 130 3.17 -15.30 -4.90
N TYR A 131 2.55 -14.20 -5.36
CA TYR A 131 2.15 -14.03 -6.76
C TYR A 131 3.36 -14.02 -7.70
N LEU A 132 4.39 -13.23 -7.37
CA LEU A 132 5.59 -13.10 -8.20
C LEU A 132 6.37 -14.42 -8.30
N GLU A 133 6.48 -15.15 -7.19
CA GLU A 133 7.06 -16.50 -7.15
C GLU A 133 6.27 -17.47 -8.04
N LYS A 134 4.94 -17.51 -7.90
CA LYS A 134 4.09 -18.44 -8.66
C LYS A 134 4.15 -18.26 -10.17
N ILE A 135 4.36 -17.02 -10.64
CA ILE A 135 4.47 -16.74 -12.08
C ILE A 135 5.92 -16.73 -12.57
N ASN A 136 6.90 -17.04 -11.71
CA ASN A 136 8.34 -16.92 -11.99
C ASN A 136 8.71 -15.55 -12.57
N ALA A 137 8.22 -14.48 -11.94
CA ALA A 137 8.44 -13.12 -12.44
C ALA A 137 9.93 -12.74 -12.34
N GLU A 138 10.52 -12.26 -13.44
CA GLU A 138 11.87 -11.68 -13.40
C GLU A 138 11.87 -10.26 -12.81
N ASN A 139 10.73 -9.59 -12.85
CA ASN A 139 10.54 -8.20 -12.42
C ASN A 139 9.34 -8.09 -11.48
N ILE A 140 9.35 -7.08 -10.62
CA ILE A 140 8.20 -6.78 -9.77
C ILE A 140 7.03 -6.27 -10.63
N LEU A 141 5.97 -7.07 -10.68
CA LEU A 141 4.69 -6.73 -11.31
C LEU A 141 3.68 -6.34 -10.22
N VAL A 142 3.00 -5.20 -10.42
CA VAL A 142 1.96 -4.72 -9.50
C VAL A 142 0.60 -4.69 -10.21
N PRO A 143 -0.26 -5.69 -9.96
CA PRO A 143 -1.59 -5.69 -10.54
C PRO A 143 -2.46 -4.58 -9.94
N ILE A 144 -3.11 -3.81 -10.81
CA ILE A 144 -4.04 -2.73 -10.41
C ILE A 144 -5.37 -2.88 -11.16
N ILE A 145 -6.46 -2.76 -10.43
CA ILE A 145 -7.84 -2.73 -10.93
C ILE A 145 -8.47 -1.41 -10.51
N SER A 146 -9.30 -0.82 -11.37
CA SER A 146 -9.98 0.44 -11.12
C SER A 146 -11.44 0.32 -11.53
N PHE A 147 -12.32 0.85 -10.69
CA PHE A 147 -13.76 0.81 -10.84
C PHE A 147 -14.28 2.24 -10.89
N ASN A 148 -14.90 2.59 -12.02
CA ASN A 148 -15.45 3.92 -12.29
C ASN A 148 -16.95 3.93 -11.96
N GLU A 149 -17.34 3.55 -10.75
CA GLU A 149 -18.74 3.65 -10.33
C GLU A 149 -18.99 5.01 -9.66
N GLN A 150 -19.61 5.92 -10.40
CA GLN A 150 -19.90 7.29 -9.98
C GLN A 150 -21.18 7.45 -9.13
N ASN A 151 -21.87 6.37 -8.72
CA ASN A 151 -23.24 6.53 -8.20
C ASN A 151 -23.59 5.96 -6.83
N ILE A 152 -22.70 5.32 -6.08
CA ILE A 152 -23.05 4.85 -4.73
C ILE A 152 -21.81 4.97 -3.85
N LEU A 153 -22.01 5.29 -2.57
CA LEU A 153 -21.04 5.23 -1.46
C LEU A 153 -20.38 6.59 -1.11
N LYS A 154 -20.85 7.20 -0.02
CA LYS A 154 -20.34 8.46 0.55
C LYS A 154 -19.06 8.33 1.38
N CYS A 155 -18.59 7.11 1.64
CA CYS A 155 -17.44 6.90 2.53
C CYS A 155 -16.13 6.80 1.74
N LYS A 156 -15.13 7.61 2.13
CA LYS A 156 -13.74 7.50 1.70
C LYS A 156 -13.06 6.52 2.66
N HIS A 157 -12.70 5.34 2.18
CA HIS A 157 -11.98 4.35 2.98
C HIS A 157 -10.77 3.88 2.20
N TYR A 158 -9.65 3.83 2.90
CA TYR A 158 -8.48 3.07 2.52
C TYR A 158 -8.46 1.82 3.41
N VAL A 159 -8.34 0.65 2.81
CA VAL A 159 -8.21 -0.62 3.53
C VAL A 159 -7.00 -1.33 2.95
N MET A 160 -6.01 -1.59 3.78
CA MET A 160 -4.92 -2.50 3.44
C MET A 160 -5.11 -3.80 4.20
N CYS A 161 -5.04 -4.90 3.45
CA CYS A 161 -5.04 -6.26 3.98
C CYS A 161 -3.66 -6.87 3.75
N ILE A 162 -2.96 -7.21 4.83
CA ILE A 162 -1.67 -7.91 4.79
C ILE A 162 -1.90 -9.36 5.20
N PHE A 163 -1.51 -10.29 4.35
CA PHE A 163 -1.57 -11.73 4.59
C PHE A 163 -0.21 -12.22 5.06
N THR A 164 -0.19 -12.88 6.22
CA THR A 164 1.01 -13.40 6.88
C THR A 164 1.44 -14.74 6.31
#